data_AF-B0D2C4-F1
#
_entry.id   AF-B0D2C4-F1
#
_cell.length_a   1.000
_cell.length_b   1.000
_cell.length_c   1.000
_cell.angle_alpha   90.00
_cell.angle_beta   90.00
_cell.angle_gamma   90.00
#
_symmetry.space_group_name_H-M   'P 1'
#
loop_
_entity.id
_entity.type
_entity.pdbx_description
1 polymer ?
#
loop_
_entity_poly.entity_id
_entity_poly.type
_entity_poly.pdbx_seq_one_letter_code
_entity_poly.pdbx_strand_id
1 'polypeptide(L)' 'MLLPEVKELFEYNFQGLVVLAMDREDERLVESREVCRAYALKWRGVKTDELEPHVKEGEVTLSESSGQLEARR' A
#
# COMPACT_ATOMS: atom_id res chain seq x y z
N MET A 1 -8.71 -3.57 -18.88
CA MET A 1 -9.53 -2.42 -18.46
C MET A 1 -10.37 -2.82 -17.24
N LEU A 2 -9.76 -2.96 -16.06
CA LEU A 2 -10.46 -3.49 -14.87
C LEU A 2 -10.91 -2.38 -13.90
N LEU A 3 -10.14 -1.29 -13.82
CA LEU A 3 -10.37 -0.22 -12.84
C LEU A 3 -11.73 0.48 -12.97
N PRO A 4 -12.24 0.79 -14.17
CA PRO A 4 -13.58 1.37 -14.31
C PRO A 4 -14.69 0.43 -13.82
N GLU A 5 -14.61 -0.87 -14.15
CA GLU A 5 -15.59 -1.88 -13.75
C GLU A 5 -15.62 -2.07 -12.22
N VAL A 6 -14.44 -2.06 -11.59
CA VAL A 6 -14.32 -2.13 -10.13
C VAL A 6 -14.93 -0.89 -9.48
N LYS A 7 -14.69 0.31 -10.03
CA LYS A 7 -15.31 1.55 -9.54
C LYS A 7 -16.84 1.44 -9.56
N GLU A 8 -17.41 1.05 -10.70
CA GLU A 8 -18.86 0.91 -10.85
C GLU A 8 -19.43 -0.10 -9.86
N LEU A 9 -18.77 -1.25 -9.69
CA LEU A 9 -19.20 -2.28 -8.74
C LEU A 9 -19.25 -1.74 -7.30
N PHE A 10 -18.21 -1.02 -6.86
CA PHE A 10 -18.20 -0.46 -5.51
C PHE A 10 -19.26 0.62 -5.31
N GLU A 11 -19.40 1.54 -6.26
CA GLU A 11 -20.39 2.63 -6.15
C GLU A 11 -21.83 2.12 -6.20
N TYR A 12 -22.08 1.04 -6.94
CA TYR A 12 -23.37 0.36 -6.95
C TYR A 12 -23.70 -0.30 -5.59
N ASN A 13 -22.74 -1.02 -5.00
CA ASN A 13 -22.95 -1.73 -3.74
C ASN A 13 -22.95 -0.81 -2.52
N PHE A 14 -22.21 0.30 -2.57
CA PHE A 14 -22.05 1.24 -1.47
C PHE A 14 -22.53 2.63 -1.89
N GLN A 15 -23.85 2.84 -1.80
CA GLN A 15 -24.46 4.12 -2.15
C GLN A 15 -23.86 5.27 -1.34
N GLY A 16 -23.41 6.32 -2.03
CA GLY A 16 -22.74 7.48 -1.43
C GLY A 16 -21.23 7.34 -1.25
N LEU A 17 -20.66 6.15 -1.51
CA LEU A 17 -19.21 6.00 -1.62
C LEU A 17 -18.75 6.60 -2.96
N VAL A 18 -17.74 7.48 -2.92
CA VAL A 18 -17.09 8.01 -4.13
C VAL A 18 -15.77 7.27 -4.32
N VAL A 19 -15.62 6.57 -5.44
CA VAL A 19 -14.44 5.75 -5.72
C VAL A 19 -13.55 6.43 -6.77
N LEU A 20 -12.27 6.61 -6.43
CA LEU A 20 -11.24 7.10 -7.34
C LEU A 20 -10.33 5.94 -7.73
N ALA A 21 -10.59 5.33 -8.89
CA ALA A 21 -9.79 4.21 -9.39
C ALA A 21 -8.60 4.73 -10.21
N MET A 22 -7.49 5.02 -9.52
CA MET A 22 -6.24 5.49 -10.12
C MET A 22 -5.36 4.30 -10.49
N ASP A 23 -4.78 4.31 -11.69
CA ASP A 23 -3.83 3.29 -12.12
C ASP A 23 -2.43 3.54 -11.52
N ARG A 24 -1.56 2.54 -11.59
CA ARG A 24 -0.18 2.61 -11.10
C ARG A 24 0.63 3.75 -11.74
N GLU A 25 0.37 4.05 -13.01
CA GLU A 25 1.06 5.08 -13.77
C GLU A 25 0.45 6.49 -13.57
N ASP A 26 -0.65 6.60 -12.82
CA ASP A 26 -1.30 7.88 -12.54
C ASP A 26 -0.51 8.66 -11.47
N GLU A 27 0.02 9.83 -11.82
CA GLU A 27 0.77 10.68 -10.90
C GLU A 27 -0.05 11.09 -9.66
N ARG A 28 -1.39 11.17 -9.79
CA ARG A 28 -2.28 11.50 -8.67
C ARG A 28 -2.30 10.42 -7.59
N LEU A 29 -1.96 9.17 -7.95
CA LEU A 29 -1.81 8.09 -6.98
C LEU A 29 -0.63 8.35 -6.04
N VAL A 30 0.47 8.90 -6.58
CA VAL A 30 1.65 9.26 -5.78
C VAL A 30 1.31 10.38 -4.81
N GLU A 31 0.66 11.44 -5.29
CA GLU A 31 0.21 12.55 -4.44
C GLU A 31 -0.70 12.07 -3.32
N SER A 32 -1.72 11.26 -3.65
CA SER A 32 -2.65 10.69 -2.68
C SER A 32 -1.94 9.87 -1.60
N ARG A 33 -0.96 9.04 -1.99
CA ARG A 33 -0.14 8.25 -1.06
C ARG A 33 0.64 9.15 -0.10
N GLU A 34 1.30 10.18 -0.62
CA GLU A 34 2.11 11.08 0.22
C GLU A 34 1.26 11.91 1.19
N VAL A 35 0.07 12.36 0.77
CA VAL A 35 -0.88 13.03 1.67
C VAL A 35 -1.33 12.10 2.80
N CYS A 36 -1.65 10.84 2.48
CA CYS A 36 -2.01 9.84 3.49
C CYS A 36 -0.88 9.59 4.49
N ARG A 37 0.37 9.45 3.99
CA ARG A 37 1.57 9.26 4.84
C ARG A 37 1.78 10.46 5.77
N ALA A 38 1.76 11.67 5.22
CA ALA A 38 1.93 12.90 6.00
C ALA A 38 0.85 13.06 7.08
N TYR A 39 -0.40 12.74 6.75
CA TYR A 39 -1.50 12.75 7.71
C TYR A 39 -1.27 11.75 8.85
N ALA A 40 -0.85 10.52 8.53
CA ALA A 40 -0.59 9.47 9.51
C ALA A 40 0.53 9.85 10.49
N LEU A 41 1.64 10.36 9.98
CA LEU A 41 2.76 10.86 10.79
C LEU A 41 2.34 12.01 11.71
N LYS A 42 1.53 12.95 11.19
CA LYS A 42 1.15 14.16 11.92
C LYS A 42 0.09 13.93 12.99
N TRP A 43 -0.90 13.07 12.72
CA TRP A 43 -2.13 13.00 13.52
C TRP A 43 -2.45 11.63 14.09
N ARG A 44 -1.82 10.56 13.62
CA ARG A 44 -2.19 9.18 13.98
C ARG A 44 -1.13 8.45 14.81
N GLY A 45 -0.03 9.12 15.15
CA GLY A 45 1.04 8.55 15.97
C GLY A 45 1.87 7.49 15.25
N VAL A 46 1.75 7.39 13.93
CA VAL A 46 2.59 6.53 13.10
C VAL A 46 3.99 7.12 13.06
N LYS A 47 5.00 6.27 13.21
CA LYS A 47 6.41 6.67 13.09
C LYS A 47 6.91 6.45 11.67
N THR A 48 7.98 7.15 11.31
CA THR A 48 8.56 7.07 9.97
C THR A 48 8.99 5.65 9.60
N ASP A 49 9.54 4.89 10.55
CA ASP A 49 9.94 3.50 10.35
C ASP A 49 8.72 2.59 10.10
N GLU A 50 7.53 2.95 10.55
CA GLU A 50 6.32 2.14 10.35
C GLU A 50 5.67 2.32 8.98
N LEU A 51 6.10 3.29 8.16
CA LEU A 51 5.51 3.57 6.84
C LEU A 51 5.91 2.57 5.76
N GLU A 52 7.03 1.87 5.95
CA GLU A 52 7.58 0.92 4.99
C GLU A 52 8.12 -0.32 5.71
N PRO A 53 7.99 -1.51 5.10
CA PRO A 53 8.65 -2.70 5.60
C PRO A 53 10.17 -2.46 5.67
N HIS A 54 10.74 -2.62 6.86
CA HIS A 54 12.17 -2.50 7.08
C HIS A 54 12.63 -3.61 8.02
N VAL A 55 13.91 -3.93 7.92
CA VAL A 55 14.56 -4.93 8.78
C VAL A 55 15.16 -4.22 9.97
N LYS A 56 14.86 -4.70 11.17
CA LYS A 56 15.57 -4.24 12.37
C LYS A 56 16.89 -4.97 12.50
N GLU A 57 17.81 -4.39 13.26
CA GLU A 57 19.09 -5.02 13.54
C GLU A 57 18.88 -6.43 14.11
N GLY A 58 19.45 -7.44 13.44
CA GLY A 58 19.32 -8.85 13.80
C GLY A 58 18.11 -9.58 13.21
N GLU A 59 17.23 -8.90 12.48
CA GLU A 59 16.15 -9.54 11.71
C GLU A 59 16.63 -9.89 10.28
N VAL A 60 15.97 -10.85 9.64
CA VAL A 60 16.18 -11.20 8.23
C VAL A 60 14.91 -10.92 7.44
N THR A 61 15.04 -10.47 6.20
CA THR A 61 13.88 -10.29 5.34
C THR A 61 13.24 -11.63 5.01
N LEU A 62 11.93 -11.61 4.73
CA LEU A 62 11.23 -12.78 4.20
C LEU A 62 11.86 -13.26 2.89
N SER A 63 12.29 -12.35 2.01
CA SER A 63 12.99 -12.67 0.75
C SER A 63 14.30 -13.44 0.97
N GLU A 64 15.08 -13.07 1.99
CA GLU A 64 16.32 -13.78 2.35
C GLU A 64 15.99 -15.16 2.93
N SER A 65 14.95 -15.27 3.77
CA SER A 65 14.55 -16.55 4.35
C SER A 65 13.98 -17.54 3.32
N SER A 66 13.24 -17.06 2.30
CA SER A 66 12.72 -17.90 1.23
C SER A 66 13.83 -18.46 0.34
N GLY A 67 14.86 -17.67 0.03
CA GLY A 67 16.02 -18.15 -0.73
C GLY A 67 16.84 -19.20 0.03
N GLN A 68 16.92 -19.11 1.36
CA GLN A 68 17.58 -20.11 2.20
C GLN A 68 16.81 -21.44 2.29
N LEU A 69 15.48 -21.40 2.22
CA LEU A 69 14.63 -22.58 2.18
C LEU A 69 14.74 -23.34 0.84
N GLU A 70 14.86 -22.62 -0.27
CA GLU A 70 15.09 -23.23 -1.60
C GLU A 70 16.49 -23.85 -1.71
N ALA A 71 17.51 -23.22 -1.14
CA ALA A 71 18.89 -23.75 -1.14
C ALA A 71 19.09 -24.99 -0.22
N ARG A 72 18.09 -25.34 0.61
CA ARG A 72 18.11 -26.49 1.52
C ARG A 72 17.29 -27.70 1.01
N ARG A 73 16.66 -27.59 -0.15
CA ARG A 73 15.98 -28.70 -0.85
C ARG A 73 16.89 -29.28 -1.93
#